data_AF-A0A6J7KS39-F1
#
_entry.id   AF-A0A6J7KS39-F1
#
_cell.length_a   1.000
_cell.length_b   1.000
_cell.length_c   1.000
_cell.angle_alpha   90.00
_cell.angle_beta   90.00
_cell.angle_gamma   90.00
#
_symmetry.space_group_name_H-M   'P 1'
#
loop_
_entity.id
_entity.type
_entity.pdbx_description
1 polymer ?
#
loop_
_entity_poly.entity_id
_entity_poly.type
_entity_poly.pdbx_seq_one_letter_code
_entity_poly.pdbx_strand_id
1 'polypeptide(L)'
;MNPDGTQKSGHDWVPVGVTVREGASIGARSVCVAPVVIGRWALVAAGSVVTRDVPDFALVAGVPAKRIRWVGRAGVPLELSDDGQWLCPQTGTRYVQNDETLTEVQA
;
A
#
# COMPACT_ATOMS: atom_id res chain seq x y z
N MET A 1 -17.41 -12.40 26.68
CA MET A 1 -18.49 -13.38 26.89
C MET A 1 -19.26 -13.48 25.59
N ASN A 2 -19.56 -14.69 25.14
CA ASN A 2 -20.43 -14.94 23.98
C ASN A 2 -21.90 -14.66 24.34
N PRO A 3 -22.81 -14.53 23.36
CA PRO A 3 -24.23 -14.27 23.63
C PRO A 3 -24.90 -15.31 24.55
N ASP A 4 -24.34 -16.53 24.63
CA ASP A 4 -24.79 -17.63 25.48
C ASP A 4 -24.20 -17.62 26.91
N GLY A 5 -23.38 -16.62 27.25
CA GLY A 5 -22.75 -16.50 28.57
C GLY A 5 -21.40 -17.20 28.71
N THR A 6 -20.94 -17.94 27.70
CA THR A 6 -19.64 -18.62 27.75
C THR A 6 -18.48 -17.62 27.60
N GLN A 7 -17.29 -17.98 28.11
CA GLN A 7 -16.10 -17.16 27.92
C GLN A 7 -15.70 -17.15 26.44
N LYS A 8 -15.45 -15.95 25.90
CA LYS A 8 -15.03 -15.80 24.51
C LYS A 8 -13.59 -16.28 24.36
N SER A 9 -13.36 -17.14 23.38
CA SER A 9 -12.08 -17.74 23.02
C SER A 9 -11.62 -17.26 21.63
N GLY A 10 -10.41 -17.64 21.22
CA GLY A 10 -9.93 -17.39 19.86
C GLY A 10 -10.77 -18.08 18.78
N HIS A 11 -11.43 -19.20 19.09
CA HIS A 11 -12.25 -19.97 18.16
C HIS A 11 -13.58 -19.27 17.80
N ASP A 12 -13.98 -18.26 18.59
CA ASP A 12 -15.19 -17.47 18.33
C ASP A 12 -14.97 -16.37 17.28
N TRP A 13 -13.76 -16.27 16.72
CA TRP A 13 -13.38 -15.24 15.76
C TRP A 13 -13.04 -15.86 14.40
N VAL A 14 -13.50 -15.23 13.32
CA VAL A 14 -12.97 -15.46 11.98
C VAL A 14 -11.78 -14.52 11.81
N PRO A 15 -10.52 -15.02 11.83
CA PRO A 15 -9.36 -14.16 11.70
C PRO A 15 -9.34 -13.53 10.31
N VAL A 16 -9.25 -12.20 10.27
CA VAL A 16 -8.99 -11.43 9.07
C VAL A 16 -7.70 -10.64 9.27
N GLY A 17 -6.80 -10.71 8.29
CA GLY A 17 -5.47 -10.12 8.36
C GLY A 17 -5.27 -9.04 7.32
N VAL A 18 -4.15 -8.33 7.45
CA VAL A 18 -3.65 -7.41 6.42
C VAL A 18 -2.73 -8.21 5.50
N THR A 19 -2.95 -8.14 4.19
CA THR A 19 -2.06 -8.78 3.22
C THR A 19 -1.01 -7.78 2.77
N VAL A 20 0.26 -8.01 3.11
CA VAL A 20 1.38 -7.18 2.67
C VAL A 20 2.10 -7.89 1.53
N ARG A 21 2.07 -7.32 0.33
CA ARG A 21 2.72 -7.91 -0.84
C ARG A 21 4.22 -7.58 -0.89
N GLU A 22 4.92 -8.25 -1.80
CA GLU A 22 6.36 -8.14 -2.00
C GLU A 22 6.84 -6.68 -2.06
N GLY A 23 7.91 -6.38 -1.32
CA GLY A 23 8.59 -5.09 -1.37
C GLY A 23 7.82 -3.91 -0.76
N ALA A 24 6.58 -4.12 -0.29
CA ALA A 24 5.83 -3.07 0.39
C ALA A 24 6.53 -2.64 1.69
N SER A 25 6.48 -1.35 1.97
CA SER A 25 7.09 -0.75 3.17
C SER A 25 6.03 -0.03 4.01
N ILE A 26 6.02 -0.34 5.31
CA ILE A 26 5.07 0.24 6.26
C ILE A 26 5.83 1.13 7.24
N GLY A 27 5.60 2.44 7.12
CA GLY A 27 6.21 3.44 7.98
C GLY A 27 5.82 3.26 9.44
N ALA A 28 6.73 3.66 10.34
CA ALA A 28 6.56 3.52 11.78
C ALA A 28 5.21 4.08 12.27
N ARG A 29 4.59 3.40 13.24
CA ARG A 29 3.30 3.78 13.85
C ARG A 29 2.11 3.84 12.87
N SER A 30 2.22 3.23 11.68
CA SER A 30 1.05 3.10 10.81
C SER A 30 0.08 2.05 11.34
N VAL A 31 -1.21 2.26 11.11
CA VAL A 31 -2.28 1.30 11.42
C VAL A 31 -2.90 0.85 10.10
N CYS A 32 -2.93 -0.47 9.87
CA CYS A 32 -3.59 -1.05 8.71
C CYS A 32 -4.84 -1.80 9.19
N VAL A 33 -6.02 -1.37 8.75
CA VAL A 33 -7.30 -1.95 9.16
C VAL A 33 -7.57 -3.19 8.30
N ALA A 34 -7.54 -4.38 8.89
CA ALA A 34 -7.88 -5.61 8.16
C ALA A 34 -9.31 -5.53 7.57
N PRO A 35 -9.56 -6.09 6.37
CA PRO A 35 -8.70 -7.01 5.61
C PRO A 35 -7.91 -6.37 4.45
N VAL A 36 -7.41 -5.14 4.60
CA VAL A 36 -6.77 -4.44 3.47
C VAL A 36 -5.55 -5.18 2.87
N VAL A 37 -5.35 -4.96 1.57
CA VAL A 37 -4.17 -5.37 0.82
C VAL A 37 -3.23 -4.17 0.63
N ILE A 38 -1.97 -4.33 1.01
CA ILE A 38 -0.90 -3.39 0.68
C ILE A 38 -0.16 -3.93 -0.55
N GLY A 39 -0.30 -3.22 -1.67
CA GLY A 39 0.26 -3.59 -2.97
C GLY A 39 1.78 -3.72 -3.00
N ARG A 40 2.29 -4.37 -4.04
CA ARG A 40 3.73 -4.60 -4.24
C ARG A 40 4.46 -3.26 -4.30
N TRP A 41 5.58 -3.15 -3.58
CA TRP A 41 6.41 -1.93 -3.54
C TRP A 41 5.67 -0.66 -3.11
N ALA A 42 4.45 -0.78 -2.56
CA ALA A 42 3.74 0.36 -2.01
C ALA A 42 4.44 0.88 -0.75
N LEU A 43 4.31 2.17 -0.48
CA LEU A 43 4.91 2.83 0.68
C LEU A 43 3.83 3.51 1.51
N VAL A 44 3.63 3.04 2.74
CA VAL A 44 2.74 3.66 3.71
C VAL A 44 3.58 4.62 4.55
N ALA A 45 3.30 5.91 4.49
CA ALA A 45 4.02 6.90 5.30
C ALA A 45 3.78 6.68 6.80
N ALA A 46 4.76 7.05 7.62
CA ALA A 46 4.66 6.91 9.08
C ALA A 46 3.40 7.58 9.65
N GLY A 47 2.79 6.94 10.66
CA GLY A 47 1.59 7.44 11.33
C GLY A 47 0.30 7.39 10.49
N SER A 48 0.30 6.71 9.34
CA SER A 48 -0.90 6.63 8.49
C SER A 48 -1.92 5.60 8.99
N VAL A 49 -3.21 5.84 8.72
CA VAL A 49 -4.28 4.88 8.99
C VAL A 49 -4.88 4.39 7.68
N VAL A 50 -4.48 3.19 7.26
CA VAL A 50 -4.90 2.56 6.00
C VAL A 50 -6.24 1.86 6.22
N THR A 51 -7.25 2.34 5.50
CA THR A 51 -8.65 1.87 5.60
C THR A 51 -9.17 1.25 4.29
N ARG A 52 -8.37 1.28 3.23
CA ARG A 52 -8.66 0.74 1.90
C ARG A 52 -7.39 0.14 1.31
N ASP A 53 -7.56 -0.75 0.34
CA ASP A 53 -6.44 -1.35 -0.38
C ASP A 53 -5.52 -0.28 -0.97
N VAL A 54 -4.23 -0.55 -0.92
CA VAL A 54 -3.18 0.32 -1.43
C VAL A 54 -2.68 -0.28 -2.74
N PRO A 55 -2.79 0.43 -3.88
CA PRO A 55 -2.27 -0.06 -5.15
C PRO A 55 -0.77 -0.34 -5.11
N ASP A 56 -0.30 -1.24 -5.98
CA ASP A 56 1.13 -1.45 -6.20
C ASP A 56 1.81 -0.10 -6.49
N PHE A 57 3.01 0.12 -5.95
CA PHE A 57 3.80 1.35 -6.12
C PHE A 57 3.19 2.64 -5.55
N ALA A 58 2.04 2.59 -4.89
CA ALA A 58 1.42 3.79 -4.32
C ALA A 58 2.15 4.25 -3.05
N LEU A 59 2.41 5.55 -2.96
CA LEU A 59 2.77 6.21 -1.71
C LEU A 59 1.49 6.79 -1.08
N VAL A 60 1.10 6.27 0.08
CA VAL A 60 -0.08 6.72 0.84
C VAL A 60 0.32 7.40 2.15
N ALA A 61 -0.45 8.42 2.55
CA ALA A 61 -0.23 9.12 3.81
C ALA A 61 -1.53 9.63 4.45
N GLY A 62 -1.53 9.79 5.77
CA GLY A 62 -2.58 10.50 6.53
C GLY A 62 -3.61 9.59 7.20
N VAL A 63 -4.64 10.22 7.75
CA VAL A 63 -5.75 9.58 8.50
C VAL A 63 -7.09 10.16 8.01
N PRO A 64 -7.85 9.45 7.16
CA PRO A 64 -7.50 8.18 6.52
C PRO A 64 -6.39 8.35 5.48
N ALA A 65 -5.61 7.29 5.26
CA ALA A 65 -4.52 7.29 4.28
C ALA A 65 -5.07 7.49 2.87
N LYS A 66 -4.45 8.39 2.10
CA LYS A 66 -4.75 8.67 0.69
C LYS A 66 -3.48 8.60 -0.14
N ARG A 67 -3.59 8.16 -1.40
CA ARG A 67 -2.46 8.19 -2.35
C ARG A 67 -2.04 9.63 -2.58
N ILE A 68 -0.78 9.93 -2.32
CA ILE A 68 -0.19 11.26 -2.55
C ILE A 68 0.77 11.26 -3.74
N ARG A 69 1.45 10.14 -4.02
CA ARG A 69 2.39 9.97 -5.15
C ARG A 69 2.50 8.50 -5.57
N TRP A 70 3.22 8.29 -6.67
CA TRP A 70 3.78 6.98 -7.04
C TRP A 70 5.26 6.90 -6.63
N VAL A 71 5.72 5.70 -6.32
CA VAL A 71 7.14 5.40 -6.03
C VAL A 71 7.62 4.25 -6.90
N GLY A 72 8.93 4.19 -7.17
CA GLY A 72 9.53 3.03 -7.83
C GLY A 72 9.96 1.96 -6.83
N ARG A 73 10.53 0.85 -7.32
CA ARG A 73 11.16 -0.20 -6.48
C ARG A 73 12.26 0.33 -5.55
N ALA A 74 12.87 1.47 -5.89
CA ALA A 74 13.85 2.16 -5.05
C ALA A 74 13.23 2.94 -3.87
N GLY A 75 11.91 2.99 -3.74
CA GLY A 75 11.20 3.68 -2.65
C GLY A 75 11.19 5.20 -2.76
N VAL A 76 11.66 5.75 -3.89
CA VAL A 76 11.64 7.20 -4.16
C VAL A 76 10.46 7.59 -5.04
N PRO A 77 9.90 8.80 -4.86
CA PRO A 77 8.84 9.32 -5.73
C PRO A 77 9.24 9.30 -7.20
N LEU A 78 8.31 8.88 -8.05
CA LEU A 78 8.49 8.92 -9.50
C LEU A 78 8.24 10.33 -10.04
N GLU A 79 8.89 10.66 -11.15
CA GLU A 79 8.74 11.91 -11.88
C GLU A 79 7.96 11.67 -13.17
N LEU A 80 7.03 12.56 -13.50
CA LEU A 80 6.27 12.47 -14.74
C LEU A 80 7.12 13.02 -15.90
N SER A 81 7.35 12.19 -16.91
CA SER A 81 8.08 12.55 -18.14
C SER A 81 7.13 13.17 -19.18
N ASP A 82 7.70 13.87 -20.16
CA ASP A 82 6.95 14.56 -21.22
C ASP A 82 6.12 13.62 -22.12
N ASP A 83 6.49 12.33 -22.17
CA ASP A 83 5.79 11.27 -22.89
C ASP A 83 4.64 10.63 -22.10
N GLY A 84 4.32 11.18 -20.92
CA GLY A 84 3.26 10.70 -20.03
C GLY A 84 3.64 9.47 -19.21
N GLN A 85 4.89 9.01 -19.26
CA GLN A 85 5.38 7.91 -18.44
C GLN A 85 5.95 8.42 -17.11
N TRP A 86 5.92 7.56 -16.10
CA TRP A 86 6.56 7.81 -14.82
C TRP A 86 7.98 7.25 -14.82
N LEU A 87 8.96 8.05 -14.42
CA LEU A 87 10.37 7.68 -14.40
C LEU A 87 10.88 7.64 -12.96
N CYS A 88 11.63 6.61 -12.61
CA CYS A 88 12.35 6.58 -11.35
C CYS A 88 13.67 7.36 -11.50
N PRO A 89 13.87 8.47 -10.75
CA PRO A 89 15.06 9.31 -10.90
C PRO A 89 16.36 8.61 -10.45
N GLN A 90 16.26 7.53 -9.67
CA GLN A 90 17.43 6.79 -9.19
C GLN A 90 17.84 5.61 -10.07
N THR A 91 16.88 4.95 -10.72
CA THR A 91 17.15 3.70 -11.45
C THR A 91 16.93 3.83 -12.95
N GLY A 92 16.25 4.90 -13.42
CA GLY A 92 15.84 5.06 -14.80
C GLY A 92 14.70 4.14 -15.22
N THR A 93 14.17 3.29 -14.33
CA THR A 93 13.02 2.42 -14.62
C THR A 93 11.78 3.26 -14.94
N ARG A 94 11.07 2.85 -15.98
CA ARG A 94 9.86 3.50 -16.48
C ARG A 94 8.61 2.75 -16.06
N TYR A 95 7.53 3.49 -15.84
CA TYR A 95 6.24 2.97 -15.44
C TYR A 95 5.13 3.68 -16.21
N VAL A 96 4.05 2.95 -16.49
CA VAL A 96 2.84 3.49 -17.12
C VAL A 96 1.71 3.42 -16.12
N GLN A 97 0.96 4.51 -16.02
CA GLN A 97 -0.25 4.58 -15.20
C GLN A 97 -1.47 4.32 -16.08
N ASN A 98 -2.31 3.37 -15.65
CA ASN A 98 -3.64 3.14 -16.19
C ASN A 98 -4.65 3.34 -15.05
N ASP A 99 -5.41 4.44 -15.13
CA ASP A 99 -6.36 4.87 -14.09
C ASP A 99 -5.74 4.95 -12.68
N GLU A 100 -6.08 4.01 -11.81
CA GLU A 100 -5.61 3.93 -10.43
C GLU A 100 -4.45 2.93 -10.24
N THR A 101 -3.91 2.38 -11.32
CA THR A 101 -2.85 1.37 -11.29
C THR A 101 -1.58 1.85 -11.97
N LEU A 102 -0.43 1.35 -11.50
CA LEU A 102 0.88 1.63 -12.07
C LEU A 102 1.57 0.31 -12.42
N THR A 103 2.07 0.19 -13.64
CA THR A 103 2.81 -1.00 -14.12
C THR A 103 4.19 -0.60 -14.59
N GLU A 104 5.20 -1.37 -14.20
CA GLU A 104 6.56 -1.21 -14.73
C GLU A 104 6.61 -1.58 -16.22
N VAL A 105 7.22 -0.73 -17.03
CA VAL A 105 7.47 -1.03 -18.44
C VAL A 105 8.68 -1.96 -18.48
N GLN A 106 8.47 -3.21 -18.87
CA GLN A 106 9.57 -4.12 -19.16
C GLN A 106 10.35 -3.59 -20.38
N ALA A 107 11.66 -3.54 -20.25
CA ALA A 107 12.57 -3.23 -21.36
C ALA A 107 12.48 -4.30 -22.46
#